data_AF-A0A366J0P2-F1
#
_entry.id   AF-A0A366J0P2-F1
#
_cell.length_a   1.000
_cell.length_b   1.000
_cell.length_c   1.000
_cell.angle_alpha   90.00
_cell.angle_beta   90.00
_cell.angle_gamma   90.00
#
_symmetry.space_group_name_H-M   'P 1'
#
loop_
_entity.id
_entity.type
_entity.pdbx_description
1 polymer ?
#
loop_
_entity_poly.entity_id
_entity_poly.type
_entity_poly.pdbx_seq_one_letter_code
_entity_poly.pdbx_strand_id
1 'polypeptide(L)'
;MNLPIFLRKLIPIPKVIKLNWDLAAVERSYQKEIYAASKLNDREKVRDLKESQRWEVALIEEEIDHHQTQQILRKARKLKVPVSHRTTSDPEGDEFWTQGHQTGNWYLTTKGYSNLRLAIRNELKERHEMKAHWVVWLSALTGLVGTCTGLLAVFNKSG
;
A
#
# COMPACT_ATOMS: atom_id res chain seq x y z
N MET A 1 21.73 -5.68 -6.75
CA MET A 1 22.33 -6.56 -5.72
C MET A 1 21.47 -7.83 -5.61
N ASN A 2 21.95 -8.97 -6.12
CA ASN A 2 21.18 -10.22 -6.16
C ASN A 2 21.41 -10.99 -4.85
N LEU A 3 20.46 -10.92 -3.92
CA LEU A 3 20.45 -11.78 -2.72
C LEU A 3 20.24 -13.25 -3.13
N PRO A 4 21.06 -14.20 -2.62
CA PRO A 4 20.93 -15.62 -2.92
C PRO A 4 19.59 -16.18 -2.42
N ILE A 5 19.03 -17.13 -3.19
CA ILE A 5 17.65 -17.62 -3.09
C ILE A 5 17.32 -18.17 -1.68
N PHE A 6 18.27 -18.80 -1.00
CA PHE A 6 18.07 -19.39 0.33
C PHE A 6 17.85 -18.36 1.43
N LEU A 7 18.52 -17.19 1.38
CA LEU A 7 18.32 -16.11 2.35
C LEU A 7 16.94 -15.45 2.23
N ARG A 8 16.29 -15.55 1.06
CA ARG A 8 14.94 -15.01 0.84
C ARG A 8 13.84 -15.77 1.60
N LYS A 9 14.07 -17.05 1.96
CA LYS A 9 13.11 -17.83 2.75
C LYS A 9 13.15 -17.53 4.25
N LEU A 10 14.26 -16.98 4.74
CA LEU A 10 14.51 -16.75 6.17
C LEU A 10 14.03 -15.37 6.65
N ILE A 11 13.83 -14.42 5.74
CA ILE A 11 13.36 -13.08 6.07
C ILE A 11 11.86 -13.02 5.81
N PRO A 12 11.01 -12.61 6.77
CA PRO A 12 9.59 -12.39 6.54
C PRO A 12 9.41 -11.14 5.67
N ILE A 13 9.55 -11.31 4.35
CA ILE A 13 9.43 -10.24 3.37
C ILE A 13 7.93 -10.02 3.08
N PRO A 14 7.43 -8.77 3.12
CA PRO A 14 6.09 -8.45 2.68
C PRO A 14 5.78 -9.02 1.29
N LYS A 15 4.60 -9.62 1.10
CA LYS A 15 4.20 -10.27 -0.17
C LYS A 15 4.44 -9.38 -1.40
N VAL A 16 4.12 -8.09 -1.32
CA VAL A 16 4.32 -7.11 -2.41
C VAL A 16 5.79 -6.98 -2.81
N ILE A 17 6.72 -6.98 -1.84
CA ILE A 17 8.16 -6.88 -2.13
C ILE A 17 8.63 -8.15 -2.84
N LYS A 18 8.15 -9.32 -2.39
CA LYS A 18 8.45 -10.59 -3.06
C LYS A 18 7.93 -10.59 -4.50
N LEU A 19 6.67 -10.21 -4.72
CA LEU A 19 6.07 -10.13 -6.05
C LEU A 19 6.81 -9.14 -6.97
N ASN A 20 7.22 -7.97 -6.46
CA ASN A 20 8.02 -7.01 -7.23
C ASN A 20 9.40 -7.58 -7.62
N TRP A 21 10.00 -8.40 -6.77
CA TRP A 21 11.26 -9.08 -7.11
C TRP A 21 11.07 -10.17 -8.15
N ASP A 22 9.96 -10.91 -8.05
CA ASP A 22 9.60 -11.95 -9.00
C ASP A 22 9.33 -11.30 -10.37
N LEU A 23 8.57 -10.19 -10.41
CA LEU A 23 8.36 -9.36 -11.61
C LEU A 23 9.69 -8.94 -12.24
N ALA A 24 10.57 -8.31 -11.46
CA ALA A 24 11.87 -7.86 -11.95
C ALA A 24 12.79 -9.02 -12.39
N ALA A 25 12.60 -10.23 -11.85
CA ALA A 25 13.34 -11.41 -12.27
C ALA A 25 12.83 -11.94 -13.63
N VAL A 26 11.52 -12.03 -13.80
CA VAL A 26 10.84 -12.44 -15.03
C VAL A 26 11.15 -11.47 -16.17
N GLU A 27 11.03 -10.16 -15.95
CA GLU A 27 11.39 -9.17 -16.98
C GLU A 27 12.83 -9.31 -17.43
N ARG A 28 13.76 -9.55 -16.49
CA ARG A 28 15.18 -9.72 -16.82
C ARG A 28 15.47 -11.02 -17.56
N SER A 29 14.77 -12.12 -17.29
CA SER A 29 14.96 -13.37 -18.05
C SER A 29 14.48 -13.18 -19.49
N TYR A 30 13.27 -12.65 -19.67
CA TYR A 30 12.72 -12.38 -21.00
C TYR A 30 13.54 -11.37 -21.79
N GLN A 31 14.02 -10.28 -21.18
CA GLN A 31 14.87 -9.30 -21.86
C GLN A 31 16.16 -9.95 -22.40
N LYS A 32 16.77 -10.89 -21.66
CA LYS A 32 17.96 -11.60 -22.14
C LYS A 32 17.65 -12.49 -23.34
N GLU A 33 16.54 -13.21 -23.29
CA GLU A 33 16.12 -14.12 -24.37
C GLU A 33 15.69 -13.36 -25.62
N ILE A 34 14.94 -12.27 -25.46
CA ILE A 34 14.54 -11.37 -26.55
C ILE A 34 15.78 -10.75 -27.19
N TYR A 35 16.77 -10.33 -26.39
CA TYR A 35 18.02 -9.79 -26.92
C TYR A 35 18.82 -10.84 -27.69
N ALA A 36 18.90 -12.07 -27.19
CA ALA A 36 19.56 -13.18 -27.88
C ALA A 36 18.85 -13.53 -29.20
N ALA A 37 17.52 -13.63 -29.21
CA ALA A 37 16.73 -13.88 -30.42
C ALA A 37 16.83 -12.72 -31.43
N SER A 38 16.84 -11.48 -30.95
CA SER A 38 17.02 -10.30 -31.79
C SER A 38 18.39 -10.26 -32.46
N LYS A 39 19.46 -10.73 -31.79
CA LYS A 39 20.79 -10.87 -32.40
C LYS A 39 20.82 -11.89 -33.52
N LEU A 40 20.02 -12.94 -33.41
CA LEU A 40 19.86 -13.97 -34.44
C LEU A 40 18.88 -13.56 -35.55
N ASN A 41 18.32 -12.34 -35.46
CA ASN A 41 17.31 -11.79 -36.38
C ASN A 41 16.05 -12.65 -36.52
N ASP A 42 15.76 -13.45 -35.48
CA ASP A 42 14.60 -14.33 -35.41
C ASP A 42 13.37 -13.55 -34.94
N ARG A 43 12.65 -12.97 -35.90
CA ARG A 43 11.50 -12.09 -35.64
C ARG A 43 10.31 -12.81 -35.02
N GLU A 44 10.08 -14.07 -35.40
CA GLU A 44 8.99 -14.88 -34.88
C GLU A 44 9.22 -15.17 -33.40
N LYS A 45 10.41 -15.66 -33.05
CA LYS A 45 10.78 -15.90 -31.66
C LYS A 45 10.73 -14.64 -30.81
N VAL A 46 11.14 -13.48 -31.34
CA VAL A 46 11.03 -12.21 -30.61
C VAL A 46 9.56 -11.86 -30.33
N ARG A 47 8.65 -12.06 -31.29
CA ARG A 47 7.22 -11.82 -31.09
C ARG A 47 6.68 -12.73 -30.00
N ASP A 48 6.93 -14.03 -30.11
CA ASP A 48 6.40 -15.05 -29.20
C ASP A 48 6.92 -14.84 -27.76
N LEU A 49 8.20 -14.47 -27.60
CA LEU A 49 8.78 -14.12 -26.30
C LEU A 49 8.16 -12.85 -25.71
N LYS A 50 7.85 -11.83 -26.52
CA LYS A 50 7.20 -10.60 -26.05
C LYS A 50 5.75 -10.86 -25.62
N GLU A 51 5.03 -11.71 -26.35
CA GLU A 51 3.69 -12.13 -25.97
C GLU A 51 3.74 -12.89 -24.64
N SER A 52 4.60 -13.90 -24.54
CA SER A 52 4.79 -14.68 -23.31
C SER A 52 5.17 -13.79 -22.12
N GLN A 53 6.12 -12.86 -22.31
CA GLN A 53 6.49 -11.87 -21.31
C GLN A 53 5.28 -11.05 -20.86
N ARG A 54 4.47 -10.54 -21.80
CA ARG A 54 3.30 -9.72 -21.47
C ARG A 54 2.30 -10.50 -20.61
N TRP A 55 2.04 -11.75 -20.95
CA TRP A 55 1.12 -12.61 -20.18
C TRP A 55 1.63 -12.86 -18.76
N GLU A 56 2.90 -13.24 -18.60
CA GLU A 56 3.46 -13.50 -17.27
C GLU A 56 3.57 -12.25 -16.40
N VAL A 57 4.00 -11.12 -16.99
CA VAL A 57 4.08 -9.83 -16.29
C VAL A 57 2.69 -9.40 -15.82
N ALA A 58 1.69 -9.44 -16.71
CA ALA A 58 0.32 -9.05 -16.36
C ALA A 58 -0.24 -9.87 -15.19
N LEU A 59 0.04 -11.19 -15.15
CA LEU A 59 -0.40 -12.04 -14.05
C LEU A 59 0.19 -11.62 -12.70
N ILE A 60 1.48 -11.26 -12.67
CA ILE A 60 2.16 -10.82 -11.45
C ILE A 60 1.67 -9.42 -11.03
N GLU A 61 1.49 -8.51 -11.98
CA GLU A 61 0.97 -7.17 -11.74
C GLU A 61 -0.44 -7.21 -11.15
N GLU A 62 -1.34 -8.02 -11.70
CA GLU A 62 -2.69 -8.19 -11.15
C GLU A 62 -2.68 -8.73 -9.71
N GLU A 63 -1.78 -9.66 -9.40
CA GLU A 63 -1.64 -10.18 -8.03
C GLU A 63 -1.09 -9.11 -7.07
N ILE A 64 -0.20 -8.23 -7.54
CA ILE A 64 0.27 -7.07 -6.78
C ILE A 64 -0.90 -6.13 -6.49
N ASP A 65 -1.67 -5.76 -7.50
CA ASP A 65 -2.79 -4.81 -7.41
C ASP A 65 -3.90 -5.35 -6.52
N HIS A 66 -4.23 -6.63 -6.65
CA HIS A 66 -5.16 -7.32 -5.77
C HIS A 66 -4.69 -7.22 -4.32
N HIS A 67 -3.43 -7.58 -4.04
CA HIS A 67 -2.92 -7.57 -2.68
C HIS A 67 -2.85 -6.15 -2.08
N GLN A 68 -2.42 -5.15 -2.85
CA GLN A 68 -2.41 -3.75 -2.41
C GLN A 68 -3.81 -3.24 -2.12
N THR A 69 -4.78 -3.58 -2.98
CA THR A 69 -6.20 -3.26 -2.77
C THR A 69 -6.70 -3.87 -1.47
N GLN A 70 -6.45 -5.16 -1.21
CA GLN A 70 -6.86 -5.79 0.04
C GLN A 70 -6.22 -5.12 1.27
N GLN A 71 -4.95 -4.70 1.18
CA GLN A 71 -4.30 -4.00 2.28
C GLN A 71 -4.96 -2.65 2.59
N ILE A 72 -5.25 -1.83 1.57
CA ILE A 72 -5.85 -0.52 1.79
C ILE A 72 -7.31 -0.65 2.26
N LEU A 73 -8.08 -1.61 1.74
CA LEU A 73 -9.43 -1.90 2.19
C LEU A 73 -9.46 -2.34 3.65
N ARG A 74 -8.52 -3.19 4.09
CA ARG A 74 -8.39 -3.57 5.51
C ARG A 74 -8.11 -2.35 6.39
N LYS A 75 -7.28 -1.40 5.93
CA LYS A 75 -7.03 -0.14 6.66
C LYS A 75 -8.28 0.72 6.73
N ALA A 76 -8.98 0.89 5.60
CA ALA A 76 -10.24 1.64 5.54
C ALA A 76 -11.29 1.07 6.50
N ARG A 77 -11.51 -0.26 6.50
CA ARG A 77 -12.45 -0.93 7.40
C ARG A 77 -12.11 -0.73 8.88
N LYS A 78 -10.82 -0.81 9.25
CA LYS A 78 -10.38 -0.55 10.63
C LYS A 78 -10.67 0.88 11.07
N LEU A 79 -10.57 1.83 10.15
CA LEU A 79 -10.84 3.25 10.39
C LEU A 79 -12.30 3.62 10.15
N LYS A 80 -13.15 2.69 9.70
CA LYS A 80 -14.56 2.92 9.29
C LYS A 80 -14.71 3.99 8.21
N VAL A 81 -13.69 4.14 7.36
CA VAL A 81 -13.73 5.06 6.22
C VAL A 81 -14.62 4.47 5.12
N PRO A 82 -15.53 5.25 4.52
CA PRO A 82 -16.36 4.76 3.43
C PRO A 82 -15.50 4.34 2.24
N VAL A 83 -15.86 3.21 1.64
CA VAL A 83 -15.20 2.68 0.44
C VAL A 83 -16.20 2.83 -0.71
N SER A 84 -15.78 3.43 -1.82
CA SER A 84 -16.60 3.50 -3.02
C SER A 84 -17.04 2.09 -3.44
N HIS A 85 -18.34 1.90 -3.55
CA HIS A 85 -18.90 0.66 -4.09
C HIS A 85 -18.73 0.63 -5.60
N ARG A 86 -18.70 -0.59 -6.14
CA ARG A 86 -18.76 -0.79 -7.58
C ARG A 86 -20.10 -0.30 -8.11
N THR A 87 -20.08 0.54 -9.14
CA THR A 87 -21.28 1.12 -9.76
C THR A 87 -21.74 0.33 -10.97
N THR A 88 -20.85 -0.44 -11.59
CA THR A 88 -21.16 -1.26 -12.76
C THR A 88 -20.61 -2.68 -12.66
N SER A 89 -21.24 -3.59 -13.41
CA SER A 89 -20.71 -4.93 -13.68
C SER A 89 -19.63 -4.92 -14.76
N ASP A 90 -19.52 -3.81 -15.51
CA ASP A 90 -18.51 -3.62 -16.55
C ASP A 90 -17.10 -3.45 -15.95
N PRO A 91 -16.13 -4.32 -16.30
CA PRO A 91 -14.72 -4.24 -15.86
C PRO A 91 -14.02 -2.90 -16.11
N GLU A 92 -14.41 -2.19 -17.16
CA GLU A 92 -13.76 -0.93 -17.58
C GLU A 92 -14.64 0.31 -17.34
N GLY A 93 -15.93 0.10 -17.09
CA GLY A 93 -16.90 1.18 -16.91
C GLY A 93 -16.92 1.80 -15.50
N ASP A 94 -16.16 1.25 -14.54
CA ASP A 94 -16.10 1.76 -13.17
C ASP A 94 -14.90 2.68 -12.95
N GLU A 95 -15.15 3.84 -12.37
CA GLU A 95 -14.12 4.86 -12.15
C GLU A 95 -13.11 4.46 -11.05
N PHE A 96 -13.54 3.65 -10.08
CA PHE A 96 -12.79 3.32 -8.88
C PHE A 96 -12.33 1.87 -8.84
N TRP A 97 -12.97 1.00 -9.61
CA TRP A 97 -12.68 -0.42 -9.66
C TRP A 97 -12.37 -0.88 -11.07
N THR A 98 -11.51 -1.88 -11.18
CA THR A 98 -11.29 -2.59 -12.44
C THR A 98 -11.11 -4.07 -12.16
N GLN A 99 -11.35 -4.90 -13.16
CA GLN A 99 -11.18 -6.34 -13.07
C GLN A 99 -9.94 -6.77 -13.86
N GLY A 100 -9.10 -7.57 -13.21
CA GLY A 100 -7.97 -8.21 -13.87
C GLY A 100 -8.44 -9.16 -14.96
N HIS A 101 -7.80 -9.07 -16.12
CA HIS A 101 -8.10 -9.92 -17.27
C HIS A 101 -7.64 -11.37 -17.05
N GLN A 102 -6.53 -11.54 -16.31
CA GLN A 102 -5.90 -12.84 -16.08
C GLN A 102 -6.50 -13.58 -14.89
N THR A 103 -6.68 -12.87 -13.78
CA THR A 103 -7.09 -13.45 -12.50
C THR A 103 -8.59 -13.33 -12.24
N GLY A 104 -9.28 -12.45 -12.97
CA GLY A 104 -10.68 -12.11 -12.71
C GLY A 104 -10.91 -11.37 -11.39
N ASN A 105 -9.84 -11.00 -10.67
CA ASN A 105 -9.93 -10.31 -9.40
C ASN A 105 -10.28 -8.84 -9.60
N TRP A 106 -11.08 -8.30 -8.69
CA TRP A 106 -11.36 -6.87 -8.63
C TRP A 106 -10.32 -6.16 -7.77
N TYR A 107 -9.75 -5.08 -8.30
CA TYR A 107 -8.83 -4.20 -7.60
C TYR A 107 -9.16 -2.73 -7.88
N LEU A 108 -8.66 -1.85 -7.02
CA LEU A 108 -8.90 -0.41 -7.16
C LEU A 108 -8.09 0.12 -8.34
N THR A 109 -8.71 0.99 -9.14
CA THR A 109 -7.96 1.82 -10.10
C THR A 109 -7.04 2.77 -9.35
N THR A 110 -6.07 3.37 -10.04
CA THR A 110 -5.24 4.44 -9.47
C THR A 110 -6.08 5.55 -8.82
N LYS A 111 -7.22 5.88 -9.44
CA LYS A 111 -8.16 6.88 -8.94
C LYS A 111 -8.88 6.39 -7.67
N GLY A 112 -9.39 5.16 -7.65
CA GLY A 112 -9.97 4.53 -6.45
C GLY A 112 -8.99 4.44 -5.29
N TYR A 113 -7.76 4.04 -5.56
CA TYR A 113 -6.70 3.92 -4.57
C TYR A 113 -6.32 5.28 -3.96
N SER A 114 -6.11 6.30 -4.81
CA SER A 114 -5.77 7.65 -4.36
C SER A 114 -6.88 8.29 -3.54
N ASN A 115 -8.15 8.14 -3.97
CA ASN A 115 -9.32 8.61 -3.24
C ASN A 115 -9.38 7.96 -1.84
N LEU A 116 -9.31 6.63 -1.77
CA LEU A 116 -9.38 5.90 -0.50
C LEU A 116 -8.20 6.26 0.42
N ARG A 117 -7.01 6.46 -0.15
CA ARG A 117 -5.82 6.87 0.61
C ARG A 117 -5.99 8.26 1.20
N LEU A 118 -6.58 9.20 0.46
CA LEU A 118 -6.89 10.54 0.97
C LEU A 118 -7.93 10.49 2.08
N ALA A 119 -9.00 9.71 1.90
CA ALA A 119 -10.03 9.53 2.92
C ALA A 119 -9.46 8.95 4.23
N ILE A 120 -8.58 7.93 4.13
CA ILE A 120 -7.84 7.38 5.28
C ILE A 120 -6.96 8.44 5.95
N ARG A 121 -6.26 9.28 5.17
CA ARG A 121 -5.39 10.32 5.72
C ARG A 121 -6.17 11.37 6.48
N ASN A 122 -7.33 11.77 5.96
CA ASN A 122 -8.20 12.76 6.60
C ASN A 122 -8.76 12.22 7.93
N GLU A 123 -9.29 11.00 7.93
CA GLU A 123 -9.79 10.34 9.16
C GLU A 123 -8.69 10.22 10.24
N LEU A 124 -7.46 9.87 9.86
CA LEU A 124 -6.35 9.81 10.80
C LEU A 124 -6.00 11.19 11.36
N LYS A 125 -6.03 12.23 10.52
CA LYS A 125 -5.77 13.61 10.93
C LYS A 125 -6.81 14.07 11.96
N GLU A 126 -8.10 13.87 11.67
CA GLU A 126 -9.19 14.23 12.59
C GLU A 126 -9.07 13.52 13.93
N ARG A 127 -8.77 12.21 13.93
CA ARG A 127 -8.54 11.45 15.18
C ARG A 127 -7.33 11.96 15.95
N HIS A 128 -6.27 12.39 15.27
CA HIS A 128 -5.11 12.98 15.92
C HIS A 128 -5.43 14.34 16.53
N GLU A 129 -6.20 15.18 15.84
CA GLU A 129 -6.65 16.48 16.35
C GLU A 129 -7.52 16.34 17.59
N MET A 130 -8.47 15.40 17.60
CA MET A 130 -9.29 15.13 18.79
C MET A 130 -8.43 14.68 20.00
N LYS A 131 -7.43 13.83 19.76
CA LYS A 131 -6.50 13.40 20.82
C LYS A 131 -5.60 14.54 21.29
N ALA A 132 -5.11 15.37 20.37
CA ALA A 132 -4.27 16.51 20.70
C ALA A 132 -5.00 17.51 21.59
N HIS A 133 -6.28 17.81 21.31
CA HIS A 133 -7.10 18.64 22.17
C HIS A 133 -7.22 18.08 23.60
N TRP A 134 -7.39 16.77 23.73
CA TRP A 134 -7.41 16.10 25.03
C TRP A 134 -6.06 16.22 25.78
N VAL A 135 -4.94 16.02 25.09
CA VAL A 135 -3.60 16.15 25.68
C VAL A 135 -3.33 17.57 26.15
N VAL A 136 -3.74 18.57 25.37
CA VAL A 136 -3.62 19.99 25.76
C VAL A 136 -4.40 20.24 27.06
N TRP A 137 -5.63 19.76 27.16
CA TRP A 137 -6.44 19.95 28.38
C TRP A 137 -5.82 19.25 29.60
N LEU A 138 -5.32 18.02 29.44
CA LEU A 138 -4.58 17.30 30.47
C LEU A 138 -3.32 18.05 30.93
N SER A 139 -2.54 18.60 30.00
CA SER A 139 -1.34 19.38 30.33
C SER A 139 -1.66 20.69 31.07
N ALA A 140 -2.76 21.34 30.71
CA ALA A 140 -3.22 22.54 31.42
C ALA A 140 -3.64 22.19 32.87
N LEU A 141 -4.33 21.06 33.06
CA LEU A 141 -4.74 20.60 34.39
C LEU A 141 -3.54 20.23 35.26
N THR A 142 -2.55 19.50 34.72
CA THR A 142 -1.34 19.14 35.48
C THR A 142 -0.48 20.36 35.81
N GLY A 143 -0.40 21.34 34.91
CA GLY A 143 0.24 22.63 35.18
C GLY A 143 -0.44 23.39 36.32
N LEU A 144 -1.77 23.40 36.36
CA LEU A 144 -2.54 24.04 37.42
C LEU A 144 -2.34 23.35 38.78
N VAL A 145 -2.40 22.01 38.82
CA VAL A 145 -2.14 21.23 40.05
C VAL A 145 -0.70 21.45 40.54
N GLY A 146 0.28 21.48 39.64
CA GLY A 146 1.68 21.77 39.98
C GLY A 146 1.83 23.16 40.59
N THR A 147 1.14 24.16 40.04
CA THR A 147 1.14 25.54 40.53
C THR A 147 0.52 25.63 41.93
N CYS A 148 -0.64 25.01 42.15
CA CYS A 148 -1.29 24.97 43.46
C CYS A 148 -0.42 24.26 44.52
N THR A 149 0.21 23.15 44.15
CA THR A 149 1.09 22.40 45.06
C THR A 149 2.34 23.20 45.43
N GLY A 150 2.95 23.88 44.45
CA GLY A 150 4.09 24.78 44.70
C GLY A 150 3.71 25.95 45.60
N LEU A 151 2.53 26.54 45.39
CA LEU A 151 2.04 27.66 46.20
C LEU A 151 1.79 27.23 47.66
N LEU A 152 1.14 26.08 47.87
CA LEU A 152 0.92 25.51 49.20
C LEU A 152 2.23 25.21 49.93
N ALA A 153 3.23 24.69 49.22
CA ALA A 153 4.54 24.40 49.80
C ALA A 153 5.28 25.67 50.28
N VAL A 154 5.14 26.80 49.56
CA VAL A 154 5.71 28.09 49.97
C VAL A 154 5.00 28.62 51.22
N PHE A 155 3.67 28.57 51.26
CA PHE A 155 2.91 29.03 52.43
C PHE A 155 3.21 28.20 53.69
N ASN A 156 3.38 26.88 53.55
CA ASN A 156 3.69 26.01 54.69
C ASN A 156 5.14 26.13 55.21
N LYS A 157 6.03 26.78 54.45
CA LYS A 157 7.43 27.04 54.85
C LYS A 157 7.61 28.42 55.52
N SER A 158 6.62 29.31 55.39
CA SER A 158 6.68 30.70 55.86
C SER A 158 5.89 30.96 57.15
N GLY A 159 5.29 29.93 57.75
CA GLY A 159 4.74 29.95 59.12
C GLY A 159 5.57 29.06 60.03
#